data_AF-A0A3A9FMS0-F1
#
_entry.id   AF-A0A3A9FMS0-F1
#
_cell.length_a   1.000
_cell.length_b   1.000
_cell.length_c   1.000
_cell.angle_alpha   90.00
_cell.angle_beta   90.00
_cell.angle_gamma   90.00
#
_symmetry.space_group_name_H-M   'P 1'
#
loop_
_entity.id
_entity.type
_entity.pdbx_description
1 polymer ?
#
loop_
_entity_poly.entity_id
_entity_poly.type
_entity_poly.pdbx_seq_one_letter_code
_entity_poly.pdbx_strand_id
1 'polypeptide(L)'
;MFFRCQGIMQDMQLSLGELTAYYFPIFRYHNLWKEAFDKEEDALTSYKGFEIRSAVKPYEGGDYMQEEKEQDKLSAYGQLYFDQILRLCRKHEIQVVLYSVPSPSNCNYHTHDVISNLAKKKEILYVDLNLKLEELGIDWKKDSLDGGDHLNLSGAKKATAYLGQYLKDACGLEDRRGQDAYDEWDKKAKKYKKKVQKILKSRK
;
A
#
# COMPACT_ATOMS: atom_id res chain seq x y z
N MET A 1 -7.18 2.46 6.10
CA MET A 1 -7.37 3.87 5.70
C MET A 1 -7.67 4.65 6.98
N PHE A 2 -6.68 5.37 7.50
CA PHE A 2 -6.72 6.07 8.81
C PHE A 2 -7.87 7.08 8.95
N PHE A 3 -8.41 7.52 7.82
CA PHE A 3 -9.39 8.60 7.72
C PHE A 3 -10.80 8.11 7.31
N ARG A 4 -11.05 6.80 7.22
CA ARG A 4 -12.44 6.32 7.08
C ARG A 4 -13.15 6.51 8.41
N CYS A 5 -13.98 7.54 8.50
CA CYS A 5 -14.93 7.72 9.59
C CYS A 5 -16.30 7.22 9.10
N GLN A 6 -16.64 5.96 9.40
CA GLN A 6 -17.96 5.39 9.09
C GLN A 6 -18.95 5.52 10.27
N GLY A 7 -18.50 6.06 11.40
CA GLY A 7 -19.29 6.23 12.62
C GLY A 7 -19.15 5.03 13.58
N ILE A 8 -19.28 5.30 14.88
CA ILE A 8 -18.95 4.37 15.98
C ILE A 8 -19.72 3.04 15.88
N MET A 9 -21.01 3.08 15.55
CA MET A 9 -21.83 1.87 15.41
C MET A 9 -21.36 0.98 14.26
N GLN A 10 -20.98 1.58 13.13
CA GLN A 10 -20.54 0.84 11.96
C GLN A 10 -19.16 0.22 12.19
N ASP A 11 -18.25 0.96 12.83
CA ASP A 11 -16.93 0.46 13.25
C ASP A 11 -17.04 -0.71 14.26
N MET A 12 -18.03 -0.66 15.17
CA MET A 12 -18.32 -1.74 16.12
C MET A 12 -18.87 -2.99 15.41
N GLN A 13 -19.80 -2.82 14.47
CA GLN A 13 -20.31 -3.93 13.65
C GLN A 13 -19.20 -4.61 12.85
N LEU A 14 -18.30 -3.82 12.23
CA LEU A 14 -17.14 -4.34 11.51
C LEU A 14 -16.21 -5.12 12.45
N SER A 15 -15.94 -4.59 13.65
CA SER A 15 -15.08 -5.26 14.63
C SER A 15 -15.68 -6.60 15.13
N LEU A 16 -17.00 -6.65 15.35
CA LEU A 16 -17.71 -7.89 15.69
C LEU A 16 -17.72 -8.90 14.54
N GLY A 17 -17.85 -8.42 13.30
CA GLY A 17 -17.73 -9.24 12.09
C GLY A 17 -16.35 -9.90 11.99
N GLU A 18 -15.27 -9.15 12.22
CA GLU A 18 -13.91 -9.68 12.20
C GLU A 18 -13.65 -10.72 13.29
N LEU A 19 -14.17 -10.51 14.51
CA LEU A 19 -14.10 -11.51 15.59
C LEU A 19 -14.81 -12.80 15.20
N THR A 20 -16.00 -12.68 14.60
CA THR A 20 -16.78 -13.84 14.13
C THR A 20 -16.00 -14.58 13.04
N ALA A 21 -15.42 -13.87 12.08
CA ALA A 21 -14.60 -14.46 11.03
C ALA A 21 -13.31 -15.12 11.55
N TYR A 22 -12.75 -14.63 12.66
CA TYR A 22 -11.58 -15.23 13.31
C TYR A 22 -11.92 -16.57 13.97
N TYR A 23 -13.00 -16.63 14.77
CA TYR A 23 -13.38 -17.85 15.49
C TYR A 23 -14.15 -18.86 14.65
N PHE A 24 -14.81 -18.42 13.58
CA PHE A 24 -15.53 -19.28 12.65
C PHE A 24 -14.91 -19.13 11.25
N PRO A 25 -13.88 -19.95 10.96
CA PRO A 25 -13.14 -19.88 9.70
C PRO A 25 -14.03 -19.93 8.45
N ILE A 26 -15.19 -20.59 8.53
CA ILE A 26 -16.16 -20.67 7.41
C ILE A 26 -16.56 -19.29 6.86
N PHE A 27 -16.65 -18.24 7.69
CA PHE A 27 -16.97 -16.90 7.19
C PHE A 27 -15.77 -16.23 6.52
N ARG A 28 -14.56 -16.46 7.02
CA ARG A 28 -13.32 -15.96 6.39
C ARG A 28 -13.05 -16.65 5.06
N TYR A 29 -13.41 -17.92 4.99
CA TYR A 29 -13.09 -18.85 3.91
C TYR A 29 -14.31 -19.27 3.09
N HIS A 30 -15.40 -18.50 3.14
CA HIS A 30 -16.67 -18.83 2.49
C HIS A 30 -16.57 -18.92 0.95
N ASN A 31 -15.44 -18.53 0.37
CA ASN A 31 -15.14 -18.61 -1.06
C ASN A 31 -14.12 -19.70 -1.42
N LEU A 32 -13.59 -20.49 -0.48
CA LEU A 32 -12.56 -21.51 -0.78
C LEU A 32 -13.05 -22.59 -1.75
N TRP A 33 -14.35 -22.86 -1.79
CA TRP A 33 -14.92 -23.79 -2.77
C TRP A 33 -14.80 -23.29 -4.21
N LYS A 34 -14.66 -21.98 -4.45
CA LYS A 34 -14.42 -21.41 -5.80
C LYS A 34 -13.04 -21.75 -6.32
N GLU A 35 -12.04 -21.92 -5.44
CA GLU A 35 -10.68 -22.33 -5.83
C GLU A 35 -10.65 -23.75 -6.44
N ALA A 36 -11.62 -24.61 -6.12
CA ALA A 36 -11.75 -25.94 -6.72
C ALA A 36 -12.24 -25.89 -8.18
N PHE A 37 -12.79 -24.76 -8.63
CA PHE A 37 -13.33 -24.56 -9.98
C PHE A 37 -12.51 -23.59 -10.83
N ASP A 38 -11.59 -22.82 -10.22
CA ASP A 38 -10.67 -21.96 -10.94
C ASP A 38 -9.57 -22.79 -11.62
N LYS A 39 -9.36 -22.57 -12.92
CA LYS A 39 -8.28 -23.22 -13.68
C LYS A 39 -6.93 -22.72 -13.15
N GLU A 40 -5.90 -23.56 -13.15
CA GLU A 40 -4.52 -23.19 -12.75
C GLU A 40 -3.97 -21.93 -13.44
N GLU A 41 -4.49 -21.57 -14.62
CA GLU A 41 -4.15 -20.33 -15.34
C GLU A 41 -4.78 -19.06 -14.76
N ASP A 42 -5.94 -19.17 -14.10
CA ASP A 42 -6.67 -18.09 -13.43
C ASP A 42 -6.30 -17.92 -11.96
N ALA A 43 -5.43 -18.80 -11.43
CA ALA A 43 -4.74 -18.56 -10.18
C ALA A 43 -3.92 -17.27 -10.34
N LEU A 44 -4.54 -16.14 -9.98
CA LEU A 44 -3.98 -14.79 -9.96
C LEU A 44 -2.51 -14.91 -9.60
N THR A 45 -1.63 -14.71 -10.58
CA THR A 45 -0.21 -14.94 -10.38
C THR A 45 0.27 -13.85 -9.44
N SER A 46 0.15 -14.09 -8.14
CA SER A 46 0.41 -13.10 -7.12
C SER A 46 1.92 -12.93 -7.02
N TYR A 47 2.38 -11.71 -7.28
CA TYR A 47 3.79 -11.33 -7.14
C TYR A 47 4.04 -10.90 -5.71
N LYS A 48 3.75 -11.81 -4.77
CA LYS A 48 3.81 -11.59 -3.31
C LYS A 48 2.88 -10.43 -2.90
N GLY A 49 1.64 -10.46 -3.40
CA GLY A 49 0.60 -9.47 -3.13
C GLY A 49 0.47 -8.37 -4.19
N PHE A 50 1.42 -8.22 -5.11
CA PHE A 50 1.31 -7.26 -6.20
C PHE A 50 0.55 -7.82 -7.41
N GLU A 51 -0.43 -7.07 -7.88
CA GLU A 51 -1.17 -7.33 -9.11
C GLU A 51 -0.69 -6.40 -10.25
N ILE A 52 -0.39 -6.98 -11.42
CA ILE A 52 0.10 -6.18 -12.55
C ILE A 52 -1.08 -5.49 -13.25
N ARG A 53 -1.30 -4.21 -12.93
CA ARG A 53 -2.29 -3.37 -13.59
C ARG A 53 -1.59 -2.27 -14.40
N SER A 54 -1.67 -2.35 -15.73
CA SER A 54 -1.01 -1.40 -16.62
C SER A 54 -1.94 -0.32 -17.19
N ALA A 55 -3.25 -0.39 -16.94
CA ALA A 55 -4.20 0.59 -17.48
C ALA A 55 -3.80 2.04 -17.12
N VAL A 56 -4.18 2.98 -17.97
CA VAL A 56 -3.87 4.39 -17.79
C VAL A 56 -5.17 5.15 -17.84
N LYS A 57 -5.49 5.84 -16.75
CA LYS A 57 -6.52 6.88 -16.71
C LYS A 57 -5.86 8.12 -16.11
N PRO A 58 -5.59 9.15 -16.91
CA PRO A 58 -4.91 10.36 -16.45
C PRO A 58 -5.61 10.99 -15.24
N TYR A 59 -4.82 11.55 -14.34
CA TYR A 59 -5.32 12.52 -13.37
C TYR A 59 -5.09 13.93 -13.92
N GLU A 60 -6.13 14.75 -13.91
CA GLU A 60 -6.16 16.10 -14.51
C GLU A 60 -6.47 17.20 -13.50
N GLY A 61 -6.58 16.85 -12.21
CA GLY A 61 -7.01 17.77 -11.14
C GLY A 61 -5.97 18.79 -10.67
N GLY A 62 -4.76 18.77 -11.24
CA GLY A 62 -3.70 19.74 -10.92
C GLY A 62 -2.90 19.38 -9.67
N ASP A 63 -2.44 20.39 -8.94
CA ASP A 63 -1.76 20.19 -7.67
C ASP A 63 -2.78 19.86 -6.57
N TYR A 64 -2.44 18.89 -5.72
CA TYR A 64 -3.29 18.35 -4.66
C TYR A 64 -2.63 18.38 -3.28
N MET A 65 -1.39 18.89 -3.19
CA MET A 65 -0.62 18.99 -1.94
C MET A 65 -0.46 20.45 -1.49
N GLN A 66 -1.53 21.23 -1.59
CA GLN A 66 -1.57 22.62 -1.13
C GLN A 66 -1.90 22.70 0.35
N GLU A 67 -1.29 23.66 1.05
CA GLU A 67 -1.59 23.93 2.46
C GLU A 67 -3.02 24.49 2.61
N GLU A 68 -3.84 23.80 3.40
CA GLU A 68 -5.21 24.21 3.72
C GLU A 68 -5.40 24.36 5.24
N LYS A 69 -6.40 25.13 5.67
CA LYS A 69 -6.61 25.48 7.08
C LYS A 69 -7.40 24.45 7.89
N GLU A 70 -8.09 23.51 7.24
CA GLU A 70 -8.94 22.53 7.94
C GLU A 70 -8.18 21.29 8.38
N GLN A 71 -8.61 20.72 9.52
CA GLN A 71 -8.03 19.52 10.10
C GLN A 71 -9.03 18.36 10.17
N ASP A 72 -8.91 17.34 9.30
CA ASP A 72 -9.52 16.04 9.54
C ASP A 72 -8.90 15.38 10.77
N LYS A 73 -9.75 14.78 11.59
CA LYS A 73 -9.31 14.03 12.77
C LYS A 73 -9.20 12.55 12.42
N LEU A 74 -8.11 11.92 12.86
CA LEU A 74 -7.99 10.47 12.91
C LEU A 74 -9.17 9.88 13.68
N SER A 75 -9.84 8.86 13.12
CA SER A 75 -10.94 8.18 13.81
C SER A 75 -10.45 7.53 15.11
N ALA A 76 -11.29 7.49 16.15
CA ALA A 76 -10.92 6.92 17.44
C ALA A 76 -10.52 5.44 17.33
N TYR A 77 -11.24 4.66 16.51
CA TYR A 77 -10.90 3.27 16.22
C TYR A 77 -9.60 3.13 15.42
N GLY A 78 -9.35 4.03 14.44
CA GLY A 78 -8.09 4.07 13.71
C GLY A 78 -6.90 4.27 14.65
N GLN A 79 -7.01 5.20 15.61
CA GLN A 79 -5.99 5.41 16.65
C GLN A 79 -5.84 4.20 17.56
N LEU A 80 -6.95 3.59 18.00
CA LEU A 80 -6.92 2.41 18.88
C LEU A 80 -6.17 1.24 18.25
N TYR A 81 -6.54 0.86 17.01
CA TYR A 81 -5.90 -0.27 16.33
C TYR A 81 -4.44 0.05 15.96
N PHE A 82 -4.14 1.29 15.58
CA PHE A 82 -2.77 1.70 15.36
C PHE A 82 -1.91 1.54 16.61
N ASP A 83 -2.41 1.98 17.77
CA ASP A 83 -1.70 1.84 19.04
C ASP A 83 -1.52 0.36 19.45
N GLN A 84 -2.47 -0.51 19.11
CA GLN A 84 -2.33 -1.96 19.31
C GLN A 84 -1.24 -2.55 18.41
N ILE A 85 -1.19 -2.16 17.13
CA ILE A 85 -0.16 -2.59 16.18
C ILE A 85 1.22 -2.15 16.68
N LEU A 86 1.37 -0.88 17.08
CA LEU A 86 2.64 -0.36 17.60
C LEU A 86 3.10 -1.09 18.86
N ARG A 87 2.17 -1.37 19.78
CA ARG A 87 2.48 -2.12 21.00
C ARG A 87 2.98 -3.52 20.68
N LEU A 88 2.34 -4.19 19.73
CA LEU A 88 2.76 -5.53 19.29
C LEU A 88 4.14 -5.48 18.62
N CYS A 89 4.37 -4.54 17.71
CA CYS A 89 5.66 -4.37 17.05
C CYS A 89 6.78 -4.11 18.08
N ARG A 90 6.56 -3.20 19.03
CA ARG A 90 7.54 -2.90 20.10
C ARG A 90 7.82 -4.12 20.98
N LYS A 91 6.81 -4.91 21.33
CA LYS A 91 6.97 -6.16 22.10
C LYS A 91 7.88 -7.17 21.38
N HIS A 92 7.89 -7.16 20.06
CA HIS A 92 8.68 -8.07 19.22
C HIS A 92 9.90 -7.41 18.59
N GLU A 93 10.30 -6.22 19.07
CA GLU A 93 11.46 -5.48 18.57
C GLU A 93 11.41 -5.19 17.05
N ILE A 94 10.20 -5.01 16.52
CA ILE A 94 9.95 -4.70 15.11
C ILE A 94 9.95 -3.18 14.93
N GLN A 95 10.87 -2.67 14.13
CA GLN A 95 10.87 -1.27 13.69
C GLN A 95 9.67 -1.01 12.77
N VAL A 96 8.92 0.05 13.07
CA VAL A 96 7.77 0.48 12.26
C VAL A 96 8.19 1.67 11.40
N VAL A 97 7.80 1.64 10.13
CA VAL A 97 7.92 2.75 9.18
C VAL A 97 6.54 3.00 8.58
N LEU A 98 6.05 4.23 8.69
CA LEU A 98 4.88 4.69 7.98
C LEU A 98 5.28 5.24 6.62
N TYR A 99 4.42 5.03 5.62
CA TYR A 99 4.59 5.66 4.32
C TYR A 99 3.24 5.96 3.68
N SER A 100 3.22 7.01 2.86
CA SER A 100 2.08 7.37 2.01
C SER A 100 2.51 7.31 0.54
N VAL A 101 1.72 6.66 -0.29
CA VAL A 101 1.97 6.53 -1.74
C VAL A 101 1.24 7.65 -2.48
N PRO A 102 1.77 8.17 -3.62
CA PRO A 102 1.08 9.19 -4.41
C PRO A 102 -0.35 8.79 -4.74
N SER A 103 -1.32 9.57 -4.27
CA SER A 103 -2.76 9.32 -4.47
C SER A 103 -3.56 10.62 -4.38
N PRO A 104 -3.65 11.42 -5.46
CA PRO A 104 -4.44 12.64 -5.50
C PRO A 104 -5.89 12.52 -5.01
N SER A 105 -6.51 11.35 -5.12
CA SER A 105 -7.90 11.14 -4.68
C SER A 105 -8.05 10.87 -3.19
N ASN A 106 -6.98 10.49 -2.48
CA ASN A 106 -7.06 10.07 -1.07
C ASN A 106 -6.06 10.78 -0.16
N CYS A 107 -5.11 11.51 -0.72
CA CYS A 107 -4.06 12.20 0.01
C CYS A 107 -4.07 13.66 -0.39
N ASN A 108 -3.85 14.51 0.61
CA ASN A 108 -3.66 15.95 0.49
C ASN A 108 -2.69 16.38 1.61
N TYR A 109 -2.34 17.67 1.62
CA TYR A 109 -1.42 18.19 2.64
C TYR A 109 -1.97 18.05 4.06
N HIS A 110 -3.27 18.13 4.23
CA HIS A 110 -3.91 17.89 5.51
C HIS A 110 -3.65 16.45 6.04
N THR A 111 -3.87 15.45 5.20
CA THR A 111 -3.59 14.04 5.53
C THR A 111 -2.12 13.83 5.89
N HIS A 112 -1.21 14.50 5.15
CA HIS A 112 0.21 14.53 5.47
C HIS A 112 0.45 15.03 6.89
N ASP A 113 -0.07 16.20 7.26
CA ASP A 113 0.14 16.81 8.57
C ASP A 113 -0.33 15.92 9.71
N VAL A 114 -1.49 15.28 9.56
CA VAL A 114 -2.02 14.39 10.60
C VAL A 114 -1.14 13.16 10.79
N ILE A 115 -0.70 12.53 9.71
CA ILE A 115 0.18 11.36 9.79
C ILE A 115 1.57 11.77 10.31
N SER A 116 2.11 12.90 9.84
CA SER A 116 3.38 13.47 10.30
C SER A 116 3.38 13.76 11.80
N ASN A 117 2.32 14.39 12.31
CA ASN A 117 2.16 14.67 13.73
C ASN A 117 2.01 13.38 14.55
N LEU A 118 1.24 12.40 14.05
CA LEU A 118 1.11 11.09 14.68
C LEU A 118 2.45 10.36 14.75
N ALA A 119 3.20 10.32 13.65
CA ALA A 119 4.51 9.69 13.55
C ALA A 119 5.50 10.35 14.52
N LYS A 120 5.54 11.69 14.57
CA LYS A 120 6.35 12.44 15.52
C LYS A 120 5.98 12.14 16.97
N LYS A 121 4.69 12.15 17.31
CA LYS A 121 4.20 11.85 18.67
C LYS A 121 4.54 10.42 19.12
N LYS A 122 4.59 9.48 18.18
CA LYS A 122 4.84 8.06 18.45
C LYS A 122 6.30 7.65 18.20
N GLU A 123 7.15 8.59 17.80
CA GLU A 123 8.57 8.40 17.49
C GLU A 123 8.78 7.31 16.42
N ILE A 124 8.05 7.44 15.31
CA ILE A 124 8.05 6.50 14.19
C ILE A 124 8.54 7.21 12.94
N LEU A 125 9.32 6.50 12.12
CA LEU A 125 9.73 7.00 10.81
C LEU A 125 8.51 7.14 9.89
N TYR A 126 8.40 8.29 9.23
CA TYR A 126 7.38 8.53 8.22
C TYR A 126 8.00 9.11 6.95
N VAL A 127 7.60 8.55 5.81
CA VAL A 127 7.95 9.08 4.50
C VAL A 127 6.69 9.27 3.65
N ASP A 128 6.42 10.53 3.29
CA ASP A 128 5.32 10.86 2.41
C ASP A 128 5.82 11.04 0.97
N LEU A 129 5.45 10.11 0.10
CA LEU A 129 5.84 10.16 -1.31
C LEU A 129 5.00 11.17 -2.11
N ASN A 130 3.87 11.65 -1.56
CA ASN A 130 3.09 12.73 -2.19
C ASN A 130 3.87 14.05 -2.23
N LEU A 131 4.82 14.25 -1.32
CA LEU A 131 5.72 15.42 -1.30
C LEU A 131 6.99 15.24 -2.17
N LYS A 132 7.09 14.13 -2.89
CA LYS A 132 8.32 13.73 -3.61
C LYS A 132 8.08 13.44 -5.09
N LEU A 133 6.97 13.93 -5.67
CA LEU A 133 6.54 13.57 -7.02
C LEU A 133 7.59 13.86 -8.09
N GLU A 134 8.31 14.97 -7.97
CA GLU A 134 9.41 15.34 -8.89
C GLU A 134 10.59 14.37 -8.77
N GLU A 135 11.01 14.03 -7.54
CA GLU A 135 12.09 13.08 -7.26
C GLU A 135 11.74 11.67 -7.76
N LEU A 136 10.48 11.25 -7.61
CA LEU A 136 9.97 9.99 -8.15
C LEU A 136 9.78 10.04 -9.68
N GLY A 137 9.70 11.23 -10.26
CA GLY A 137 9.36 11.45 -11.67
C GLY A 137 7.95 10.99 -12.03
N ILE A 138 6.96 11.17 -11.15
CA ILE A 138 5.57 10.78 -11.40
C ILE A 138 4.97 11.65 -12.52
N ASP A 139 4.42 11.01 -13.55
CA ASP A 139 3.71 11.63 -14.65
C ASP A 139 2.24 11.23 -14.57
N TRP A 140 1.38 12.13 -14.08
CA TRP A 140 -0.05 11.84 -13.88
C TRP A 140 -0.82 11.50 -15.16
N LYS A 141 -0.27 11.81 -16.35
CA LYS A 141 -0.86 11.39 -17.63
C LYS A 141 -0.56 9.92 -17.96
N LYS A 142 0.46 9.32 -17.34
CA LYS A 142 0.94 7.98 -17.67
C LYS A 142 0.94 7.01 -16.49
N ASP A 143 1.04 7.49 -15.27
CA ASP A 143 1.30 6.68 -14.08
C ASP A 143 0.06 6.41 -13.24
N SER A 144 -1.05 7.10 -13.52
CA SER A 144 -2.33 6.88 -12.85
C SER A 144 -3.10 5.72 -13.49
N LEU A 145 -3.62 4.83 -12.64
CA LEU A 145 -4.43 3.69 -13.05
C LEU A 145 -5.89 4.07 -13.30
N ASP A 146 -6.43 4.95 -12.47
CA ASP A 146 -7.88 5.18 -12.32
C ASP A 146 -8.27 6.66 -12.09
N GLY A 147 -7.35 7.58 -12.35
CA GLY A 147 -7.59 9.02 -12.30
C GLY A 147 -7.16 9.67 -10.98
N GLY A 148 -6.11 9.17 -10.36
CA GLY A 148 -5.50 9.74 -9.15
C GLY A 148 -5.73 8.93 -7.87
N ASP A 149 -6.41 7.78 -7.90
CA ASP A 149 -6.60 6.94 -6.72
C ASP A 149 -5.41 5.98 -6.57
N HIS A 150 -5.11 5.19 -7.60
CA HIS A 150 -4.01 4.23 -7.62
C HIS A 150 -2.97 4.52 -8.70
N LEU A 151 -1.71 4.20 -8.39
CA LEU A 151 -0.65 4.12 -9.40
C LEU A 151 -0.81 2.83 -10.23
N ASN A 152 -0.56 2.94 -11.52
CA ASN A 152 -0.42 1.79 -12.40
C ASN A 152 0.99 1.20 -12.33
N LEU A 153 1.27 0.21 -13.16
CA LEU A 153 2.57 -0.46 -13.24
C LEU A 153 3.78 0.49 -13.41
N SER A 154 3.63 1.60 -14.14
CA SER A 154 4.72 2.57 -14.34
C SER A 154 4.96 3.38 -13.06
N GLY A 155 3.91 3.96 -12.49
CA GLY A 155 4.00 4.70 -11.23
C GLY A 155 4.47 3.82 -10.07
N ALA A 156 3.94 2.61 -9.96
CA ALA A 156 4.30 1.66 -8.90
C ALA A 156 5.80 1.32 -8.92
N LYS A 157 6.42 1.20 -10.12
CA LYS A 157 7.87 0.98 -10.23
C LYS A 157 8.68 2.14 -9.68
N LYS A 158 8.27 3.38 -9.96
CA LYS A 158 8.92 4.61 -9.46
C LYS A 158 8.82 4.69 -7.94
N ALA A 159 7.61 4.53 -7.41
CA ALA A 159 7.35 4.57 -5.97
C ALA A 159 8.07 3.46 -5.20
N THR A 160 8.05 2.22 -5.70
CA THR A 160 8.72 1.08 -5.03
C THR A 160 10.23 1.14 -5.13
N ALA A 161 10.80 1.67 -6.22
CA ALA A 161 12.24 1.91 -6.31
C ALA A 161 12.70 2.92 -5.25
N TYR A 162 11.97 4.03 -5.10
CA TYR A 162 12.22 5.01 -4.05
C TYR A 162 12.10 4.40 -2.65
N LEU A 163 10.97 3.73 -2.36
CA LEU A 163 10.71 3.15 -1.04
C LEU A 163 11.73 2.06 -0.68
N GLY A 164 12.16 1.24 -1.66
CA GLY A 164 13.19 0.23 -1.45
C GLY A 164 14.53 0.84 -1.05
N GLN A 165 14.92 1.94 -1.69
CA GLN A 165 16.13 2.67 -1.32
C GLN A 165 16.00 3.32 0.06
N TYR A 166 14.87 4.00 0.34
CA TYR A 166 14.59 4.59 1.65
C TYR A 166 14.67 3.55 2.77
N LEU A 167 14.04 2.39 2.62
CA LEU A 167 14.05 1.33 3.63
C LEU A 167 15.44 0.73 3.83
N LYS A 168 16.24 0.62 2.75
CA LYS A 168 17.63 0.20 2.87
C LYS A 168 18.43 1.19 3.72
N ASP A 169 18.29 2.48 3.46
CA ASP A 169 19.07 3.52 4.13
C ASP A 169 18.60 3.77 5.57
N ALA A 170 17.28 3.80 5.80
CA ALA A 170 16.69 4.12 7.10
C ALA A 170 16.62 2.93 8.06
N CYS A 171 16.54 1.70 7.55
CA CYS A 171 16.40 0.49 8.37
C CYS A 171 17.60 -0.47 8.24
N GLY A 172 18.62 -0.14 7.45
CA GLY A 172 19.81 -0.98 7.27
C GLY A 172 19.52 -2.34 6.65
N LEU A 173 18.49 -2.43 5.78
CA LEU A 173 18.11 -3.71 5.19
C LEU A 173 19.21 -4.25 4.27
N GLU A 174 19.67 -5.47 4.55
CA GLU A 174 20.66 -6.16 3.73
C GLU A 174 20.08 -6.56 2.36
N ASP A 175 20.92 -6.47 1.33
CA ASP A 175 20.60 -7.03 0.02
C ASP A 175 20.72 -8.56 0.08
N ARG A 176 19.57 -9.24 -0.06
CA ARG A 176 19.47 -10.71 0.01
C ARG A 176 19.48 -11.40 -1.35
N ARG A 177 19.63 -10.66 -2.45
CA ARG A 177 19.63 -11.24 -3.81
C ARG A 177 20.77 -12.25 -3.97
N GLY A 178 20.50 -13.37 -4.62
CA GLY A 178 21.48 -14.44 -4.83
C GLY A 178 21.83 -15.28 -3.60
N GLN A 179 21.22 -15.04 -2.43
CA GLN A 179 21.35 -15.92 -1.27
C GLN A 179 20.35 -17.08 -1.38
N ASP A 180 20.81 -18.32 -1.14
CA ASP A 180 20.02 -19.54 -1.34
C ASP A 180 18.67 -19.52 -0.59
N ALA A 181 18.66 -18.99 0.63
CA ALA A 181 17.44 -18.87 1.46
C ALA A 181 16.35 -17.97 0.82
N TYR A 182 16.69 -17.18 -0.19
CA TYR A 182 15.81 -16.20 -0.83
C TYR A 182 15.61 -16.43 -2.35
N ASP A 183 16.07 -17.56 -2.91
CA ASP A 183 15.98 -17.86 -4.36
C ASP A 183 14.54 -17.83 -4.92
N GLU A 184 13.52 -18.04 -4.08
CA GLU A 184 12.12 -17.82 -4.47
C GLU A 184 11.86 -16.41 -5.00
N TRP A 185 12.50 -15.38 -4.43
CA TRP A 185 12.37 -14.00 -4.87
C TRP A 185 12.97 -13.79 -6.25
N ASP A 186 14.13 -14.40 -6.53
CA ASP A 186 14.77 -14.33 -7.84
C ASP A 186 13.94 -15.05 -8.92
N LYS A 187 13.42 -16.25 -8.59
CA LYS A 187 12.47 -16.98 -9.44
C LYS A 187 11.21 -16.15 -9.73
N LYS A 188 10.62 -15.52 -8.69
CA LYS A 188 9.42 -14.68 -8.82
C LYS A 188 9.71 -13.42 -9.64
N ALA A 189 10.84 -12.77 -9.43
CA ALA A 189 11.27 -11.59 -10.18
C ALA A 189 11.45 -11.90 -11.68
N LYS A 190 12.02 -13.05 -12.03
CA LYS A 190 12.12 -13.51 -13.43
C LYS A 190 10.73 -13.71 -14.07
N LYS A 191 9.79 -14.36 -13.36
CA LYS A 191 8.40 -14.54 -13.82
C LYS A 191 7.69 -13.19 -14.00
N TYR A 192 7.84 -12.28 -13.03
CA TYR A 192 7.31 -10.92 -13.09
C TYR A 192 7.80 -10.16 -14.33
N LYS A 193 9.11 -10.13 -14.57
CA LYS A 193 9.70 -9.45 -15.74
C LYS A 193 9.12 -9.98 -17.05
N LYS A 194 8.99 -11.30 -17.20
CA LYS A 194 8.38 -11.92 -18.39
C LYS A 194 6.91 -11.51 -18.57
N LYS A 195 6.10 -11.55 -17.50
CA LYS A 195 4.68 -11.16 -17.56
C LYS A 195 4.52 -9.67 -17.89
N VAL A 196 5.30 -8.80 -17.26
CA VAL A 196 5.34 -7.36 -17.56
C VAL A 196 5.68 -7.11 -19.03
N GLN A 197 6.71 -7.77 -19.56
CA GLN A 197 7.07 -7.64 -20.98
C GLN A 197 5.93 -8.09 -21.90
N LYS A 198 5.24 -9.20 -21.59
CA LYS A 198 4.09 -9.68 -22.36
C LYS A 198 2.95 -8.64 -22.38
N ILE A 199 2.60 -8.10 -21.21
CA ILE A 199 1.53 -7.09 -21.07
C ILE A 199 1.88 -5.79 -21.80
N LEU A 200 3.13 -5.32 -21.70
CA LEU A 200 3.55 -4.10 -22.37
C LEU A 200 3.61 -4.26 -23.90
N LYS A 201 3.95 -5.46 -24.40
CA LYS A 201 3.91 -5.76 -25.84
C LYS A 201 2.49 -5.83 -26.39
N SER A 202 1.53 -6.36 -25.64
CA SER A 202 0.13 -6.47 -26.09
C SER A 202 -0.65 -5.15 -26.06
N ARG A 203 -0.05 -4.05 -25.57
CA ARG A 203 -0.65 -2.70 -25.61
C ARG A 203 -0.19 -1.85 -26.79
N LYS A 204 0.84 -2.28 -27.52
CA LYS A 204 1.25 -1.67 -28.79
C LYS A 204 0.39 -2.25 -29.91
#